data_AF-A0AAD9L5W9-F1
#
_entry.id   AF-A0AAD9L5W9-F1
#
_cell.length_a   1.000
_cell.length_b   1.000
_cell.length_c   1.000
_cell.angle_alpha   90.00
_cell.angle_beta   90.00
_cell.angle_gamma   90.00
#
_symmetry.space_group_name_H-M   'P 1'
#
loop_
_entity.id
_entity.type
_entity.pdbx_description
1 polymer ?
#
loop_
_entity_poly.entity_id
_entity_poly.type
_entity_poly.pdbx_seq_one_letter_code
_entity_poly.pdbx_strand_id
1 'polypeptide(L)'
;MTCSRTVDVEGDTKTSWWSRRTLLELKLIILVLLFLLIAAVLVVVTACKAKQAPPRDAISLTPCLKEECISAASQLLRVRNTSVDPCDDFFEYACGRWDDEYRVPNDGNEYSAWTQLRSELAVKLKRTYIYTVHV
;
A
#
# COMPACT_ATOMS: atom_id res chain seq x y z
N MET A 1 -27.02 -71.23 -11.43
CA MET A 1 -25.58 -71.00 -11.22
C MET A 1 -25.42 -70.33 -9.87
N THR A 2 -25.02 -71.11 -8.87
CA THR A 2 -24.87 -70.72 -7.48
C THR A 2 -23.39 -70.63 -7.12
N CYS A 3 -22.97 -69.65 -6.34
CA CYS A 3 -22.36 -69.85 -5.00
C CYS A 3 -21.96 -68.50 -4.38
N SER A 4 -22.39 -68.25 -3.15
CA SER A 4 -21.86 -67.23 -2.24
C SER A 4 -20.52 -67.67 -1.64
N ARG A 5 -19.66 -66.71 -1.24
CA ARG A 5 -19.01 -66.64 0.10
C ARG A 5 -18.28 -65.29 0.28
N THR A 6 -18.43 -64.72 1.48
CA THR A 6 -17.72 -63.55 2.02
C THR A 6 -16.27 -63.89 2.41
N VAL A 7 -15.41 -62.86 2.47
CA VAL A 7 -14.26 -62.78 3.37
C VAL A 7 -14.20 -61.35 3.88
N ASP A 8 -14.51 -61.16 5.17
CA ASP A 8 -14.10 -59.99 5.96
C ASP A 8 -12.68 -60.25 6.48
N VAL A 9 -11.79 -59.25 6.40
CA VAL A 9 -10.67 -59.10 7.35
C VAL A 9 -10.46 -57.60 7.60
N GLU A 10 -10.91 -57.15 8.78
CA GLU A 10 -10.51 -55.91 9.42
C GLU A 10 -8.99 -55.94 9.70
N GLY A 11 -8.30 -54.84 9.42
CA GLY A 11 -6.88 -54.70 9.71
C GLY A 11 -6.37 -53.28 9.54
N ASP A 12 -6.74 -52.40 10.47
CA ASP A 12 -6.03 -51.14 10.71
C ASP A 12 -4.55 -51.43 10.95
N THR A 13 -3.68 -50.97 10.05
CA THR A 13 -2.28 -50.76 10.36
C THR A 13 -1.91 -49.32 10.03
N LYS A 14 -2.14 -48.42 10.98
CA LYS A 14 -1.26 -47.26 11.19
C LYS A 14 0.19 -47.72 11.32
N THR A 15 0.89 -47.89 10.20
CA THR A 15 2.36 -47.96 10.22
C THR A 15 2.90 -46.54 10.36
N SER A 16 2.90 -46.09 11.60
CA SER A 16 3.62 -44.91 12.04
C SER A 16 5.11 -45.09 11.69
N TRP A 17 5.58 -44.33 10.69
CA TRP A 17 6.99 -44.17 10.30
C TRP A 17 7.91 -43.70 11.47
N TRP A 18 7.34 -43.54 12.66
CA TRP A 18 7.93 -42.92 13.85
C TRP A 18 8.36 -43.92 14.93
N SER A 19 8.17 -45.23 14.74
CA SER A 19 8.40 -46.24 15.80
C SER A 19 9.86 -46.60 16.11
N ARG A 20 10.86 -45.94 15.52
CA ARG A 20 12.29 -46.28 15.72
C ARG A 20 13.22 -45.12 16.09
N ARG A 21 12.70 -43.91 16.25
CA ARG A 21 13.53 -42.76 16.64
C ARG A 21 13.76 -42.76 18.15
N THR A 22 15.01 -42.53 18.55
CA THR A 22 15.35 -42.43 19.98
C THR A 22 14.58 -41.26 20.60
N LEU A 23 14.19 -41.34 21.87
CA LEU A 23 13.44 -40.26 22.55
C LEU A 23 14.13 -38.88 22.44
N LEU A 24 15.45 -38.88 22.27
CA LEU A 24 16.29 -37.72 22.00
C LEU A 24 15.97 -37.08 20.63
N GLU A 25 15.82 -37.88 19.57
CA GLU A 25 15.47 -37.40 18.23
C GLU A 25 14.06 -36.81 18.19
N LEU A 26 13.09 -37.40 18.91
CA LEU A 26 11.73 -36.84 18.97
C LEU A 26 11.70 -35.49 19.70
N LYS A 27 12.43 -35.37 20.82
CA LYS A 27 12.57 -34.09 21.54
C LYS A 27 13.27 -33.03 20.69
N LEU A 28 14.28 -33.42 19.92
CA LEU A 28 14.99 -32.52 19.02
C LEU A 28 14.06 -31.99 17.91
N ILE A 29 13.26 -32.86 17.30
CA ILE A 29 12.29 -32.46 16.26
C ILE A 29 11.26 -31.48 16.81
N ILE A 30 10.70 -31.76 17.99
CA ILE A 30 9.73 -30.87 18.64
C ILE A 30 10.37 -29.50 18.94
N LEU A 31 11.59 -29.48 19.47
CA LEU A 31 12.31 -28.24 19.79
C LEU A 31 12.58 -27.41 18.53
N VAL A 32 13.04 -28.04 17.45
CA VAL A 32 13.31 -27.37 16.17
C VAL A 32 12.02 -26.80 15.56
N LEU A 33 10.93 -27.56 15.55
CA LEU A 33 9.64 -27.06 15.04
C LEU A 33 9.12 -25.87 15.87
N LEU A 34 9.26 -25.94 17.19
CA LEU A 34 8.85 -24.87 18.08
C LEU A 34 9.70 -23.60 17.87
N PHE A 35 11.01 -23.76 17.68
CA PHE A 35 11.92 -22.66 17.34
C PHE A 35 11.59 -22.02 15.98
N LEU A 36 11.31 -22.83 14.95
CA LEU A 36 10.92 -22.35 13.62
C LEU A 36 9.59 -21.59 13.65
N LEU A 37 8.61 -22.07 14.42
CA LEU A 37 7.34 -21.36 14.61
C LEU A 37 7.55 -20.02 15.32
N ILE A 38 8.36 -19.98 16.38
CA ILE A 38 8.70 -18.72 17.07
C ILE A 38 9.41 -17.76 16.12
N ALA A 39 10.39 -18.24 15.34
CA ALA A 39 11.10 -17.42 14.38
C ALA A 39 10.16 -16.86 13.30
N ALA A 40 9.26 -17.67 12.76
CA ALA A 40 8.25 -17.23 11.80
C ALA A 40 7.32 -16.16 12.38
N VAL A 41 6.84 -16.34 13.62
CA VAL A 41 6.02 -15.34 14.32
C VAL A 41 6.79 -14.04 14.53
N LEU A 42 8.06 -14.10 14.95
CA LEU A 42 8.89 -12.91 15.12
C LEU A 42 9.10 -12.16 13.80
N VAL A 43 9.35 -12.88 12.70
CA VAL A 43 9.48 -12.29 11.36
C VAL A 43 8.19 -11.62 10.90
N VAL A 44 7.03 -12.25 11.11
CA VAL A 44 5.73 -11.67 10.77
C VAL A 44 5.46 -10.41 11.61
N VAL A 45 5.76 -10.45 12.91
CA VAL A 45 5.59 -9.30 13.81
C VAL A 45 6.49 -8.14 13.40
N THR A 46 7.77 -8.38 13.08
CA THR A 46 8.69 -7.31 12.66
C THR A 46 8.34 -6.77 11.27
N ALA A 47 7.90 -7.62 10.33
CA ALA A 47 7.43 -7.18 9.02
C ALA A 47 6.16 -6.33 9.09
N CYS A 48 5.19 -6.69 9.95
CA CYS A 48 4.00 -5.88 10.19
C CYS A 48 4.34 -4.53 10.84
N LYS A 49 5.38 -4.47 11.68
CA LYS A 49 5.87 -3.21 12.26
C LYS A 49 6.62 -2.35 11.25
N ALA A 50 7.28 -2.94 10.24
CA ALA A 50 7.98 -2.20 9.20
C ALA A 50 7.04 -1.50 8.20
N LYS A 51 5.81 -1.99 8.01
CA LYS A 51 4.77 -1.34 7.20
C LYS A 51 4.16 -0.11 7.86
N GLN A 52 4.33 0.05 9.16
CA GLN A 52 4.10 1.30 9.87
C GLN A 52 5.46 1.94 10.11
N ALA A 53 5.98 2.61 9.08
CA ALA A 53 6.95 3.66 9.31
C ALA A 53 6.38 4.54 10.45
N PRO A 54 7.09 4.66 11.59
CA PRO A 54 6.69 5.63 12.60
C PRO A 54 6.58 7.00 11.91
N PRO A 55 5.62 7.87 12.28
CA PRO A 55 5.65 9.24 11.81
C PRO A 55 7.05 9.77 12.12
N ARG A 56 7.83 10.02 11.06
CA ARG A 56 9.14 10.66 11.17
C ARG A 56 8.87 11.95 11.91
N ASP A 57 9.38 12.02 13.13
CA ASP A 57 9.32 13.17 14.01
C ASP A 57 7.92 13.76 14.13
N ALA A 58 7.14 13.25 15.09
CA ALA A 58 6.10 14.06 15.71
C ALA A 58 6.77 15.22 16.50
N ILE A 59 7.44 16.12 15.78
CA ILE A 59 7.43 17.52 16.15
C ILE A 59 5.95 17.82 16.33
N SER A 60 5.57 18.26 17.52
CA SER A 60 4.24 18.83 17.77
C SER A 60 4.12 20.08 16.90
N LEU A 61 3.88 19.87 15.62
CA LEU A 61 3.75 20.88 14.61
C LEU A 61 2.25 21.16 14.56
N THR A 62 1.83 22.17 15.32
CA THR A 62 0.47 22.69 15.18
C THR A 62 0.22 22.93 13.68
N PRO A 63 -0.80 22.29 13.08
CA PRO A 63 -1.04 22.45 11.66
C PRO A 63 -1.31 23.92 11.35
N CYS A 64 -0.80 24.40 10.22
CA CYS A 64 -1.07 25.76 9.79
C CYS A 64 -2.57 25.89 9.42
N LEU A 65 -3.31 26.70 10.18
CA LEU A 65 -4.74 26.96 9.97
C LEU A 65 -5.01 28.28 9.24
N LYS A 66 -3.98 28.88 8.63
CA LYS A 66 -4.16 30.04 7.75
C LYS A 66 -4.87 29.60 6.47
N GLU A 67 -5.68 30.49 5.90
CA GLU A 67 -6.42 30.24 4.67
C GLU A 67 -5.52 29.73 3.53
N GLU A 68 -4.35 30.34 3.34
CA GLU A 68 -3.35 29.94 2.34
C GLU A 68 -2.90 28.48 2.51
N CYS A 69 -2.68 28.05 3.76
CA CYS A 69 -2.28 26.68 4.07
C CYS A 69 -3.42 25.69 3.83
N ILE A 70 -4.64 26.06 4.21
CA ILE A 70 -5.83 25.21 4.01
C ILE A 70 -6.12 25.06 2.50
N SER A 71 -6.02 26.16 1.75
CA SER A 71 -6.18 26.15 0.29
C SER A 71 -5.13 25.27 -0.37
N ALA A 72 -3.83 25.48 -0.08
CA ALA A 72 -2.76 24.66 -0.62
C ALA A 72 -2.91 23.17 -0.26
N ALA A 73 -3.23 22.87 1.00
CA ALA A 73 -3.47 21.50 1.44
C ALA A 73 -4.64 20.88 0.66
N SER A 74 -5.77 21.57 0.55
CA SER A 74 -6.95 21.09 -0.18
C SER A 74 -6.65 20.75 -1.65
N GLN A 75 -5.83 21.58 -2.31
CA GLN A 75 -5.42 21.35 -3.70
C GLN A 75 -4.60 20.07 -3.83
N LEU A 76 -3.63 19.86 -2.93
CA LEU A 76 -2.85 18.62 -2.88
C LEU A 76 -3.70 17.40 -2.57
N LEU A 77 -4.67 17.53 -1.65
CA LEU A 77 -5.51 16.39 -1.25
C LEU A 77 -6.46 15.93 -2.35
N ARG A 78 -6.87 16.82 -3.27
CA ARG A 78 -7.80 16.48 -4.37
C ARG A 78 -7.18 15.52 -5.39
N VAL A 79 -5.93 15.72 -5.74
CA VAL A 79 -5.23 14.97 -6.80
C VAL A 79 -4.53 13.70 -6.30
N ARG A 80 -4.42 13.55 -4.97
CA ARG A 80 -3.80 12.40 -4.31
C ARG A 80 -4.71 11.17 -4.32
N ASN A 81 -4.16 10.02 -4.67
CA ASN A 81 -4.81 8.71 -4.59
C ASN A 81 -4.35 7.95 -3.33
N THR A 82 -5.19 7.92 -2.28
CA THR A 82 -4.85 7.20 -1.03
C THR A 82 -5.05 5.68 -1.10
N SER A 83 -5.50 5.14 -2.24
CA SER A 83 -5.66 3.70 -2.44
C SER A 83 -4.35 3.00 -2.80
N VAL A 84 -3.30 3.76 -3.14
CA VAL A 84 -1.97 3.24 -3.49
C VAL A 84 -0.98 3.53 -2.36
N ASP A 85 -0.10 2.58 -2.05
CA ASP A 85 0.95 2.78 -1.06
C ASP A 85 2.04 3.68 -1.66
N PRO A 86 2.40 4.82 -1.01
CA PRO A 86 3.47 5.69 -1.49
C PRO A 86 4.84 5.03 -1.57
N CYS A 87 5.05 3.90 -0.87
CA CYS A 87 6.29 3.14 -0.94
C CYS A 87 6.38 2.29 -2.22
N ASP A 88 5.23 1.96 -2.82
CA ASP A 88 5.15 1.12 -4.02
C ASP A 88 5.12 1.98 -5.28
N ASP A 89 4.26 3.00 -5.32
CA ASP A 89 4.19 3.98 -6.41
C ASP A 89 3.84 5.38 -5.87
N PHE A 90 4.86 6.19 -5.65
CA PHE A 90 4.69 7.55 -5.15
C PHE A 90 4.00 8.47 -6.16
N PHE A 91 4.17 8.24 -7.46
CA PHE A 91 3.56 9.08 -8.49
C PHE A 91 2.05 8.86 -8.50
N GLU A 92 1.60 7.62 -8.52
CA GLU A 92 0.19 7.29 -8.45
C GLU A 92 -0.42 7.72 -7.12
N TYR A 93 0.29 7.56 -6.00
CA TYR A 93 -0.17 8.09 -4.72
C TYR A 93 -0.36 9.62 -4.75
N ALA A 94 0.62 10.38 -5.26
CA ALA A 94 0.59 11.84 -5.21
C ALA A 94 -0.32 12.47 -6.27
N CYS A 95 -0.39 11.88 -7.47
CA CYS A 95 -0.98 12.46 -8.67
C CYS A 95 -2.05 11.58 -9.33
N GLY A 96 -2.33 10.38 -8.81
CA GLY A 96 -3.20 9.39 -9.47
C GLY A 96 -4.63 9.84 -9.73
N ARG A 97 -5.07 10.96 -9.13
CA ARG A 97 -6.39 11.57 -9.41
C ARG A 97 -6.29 12.89 -10.20
N TRP A 98 -5.12 13.21 -10.74
CA TRP A 98 -4.91 14.43 -11.51
C TRP A 98 -5.82 14.48 -12.74
N ASP A 99 -5.91 13.37 -13.48
CA ASP A 99 -6.71 13.29 -14.71
C ASP A 99 -8.23 13.28 -14.44
N ASP A 100 -8.64 12.85 -13.24
CA ASP A 100 -10.03 12.95 -12.79
C ASP A 100 -10.44 14.41 -12.54
N GLU A 101 -9.51 15.19 -12.00
CA GLU A 101 -9.72 16.58 -11.57
C GLU A 101 -9.48 17.58 -12.71
N TYR A 102 -8.50 17.32 -13.57
CA TYR A 102 -8.06 18.21 -14.62
C TYR A 102 -8.02 17.50 -15.97
N ARG A 103 -8.82 17.97 -16.92
CA ARG A 103 -8.84 17.46 -18.29
C ARG A 103 -7.92 18.27 -19.20
N VAL A 104 -7.27 17.57 -20.12
CA VAL A 104 -6.51 18.21 -21.20
C VAL A 104 -7.47 19.02 -22.10
N PRO A 105 -7.24 20.32 -22.27
CA PRO A 105 -8.07 21.15 -23.13
C PRO A 105 -7.76 20.84 -24.61
N ASN A 106 -8.72 21.12 -25.51
CA ASN A 106 -8.64 20.75 -26.93
C ASN A 106 -7.46 21.39 -27.70
N ASP A 107 -6.90 22.47 -27.16
CA ASP A 107 -5.78 23.22 -27.72
C ASP A 107 -4.40 22.72 -27.22
N GLY A 108 -4.39 21.67 -26.39
CA GLY A 108 -3.18 21.08 -25.84
C GLY A 108 -3.16 19.56 -25.91
N ASN A 109 -1.98 18.99 -25.68
CA ASN A 109 -1.77 17.54 -25.61
C ASN A 109 -1.44 17.05 -24.20
N GLU A 110 -1.18 17.98 -23.27
CA GLU A 110 -0.80 17.70 -21.89
C GLU A 110 -1.37 18.80 -20.99
N TYR A 111 -1.81 18.40 -19.80
CA TYR A 111 -2.20 19.35 -18.76
C TYR A 111 -1.51 18.97 -17.45
N SER A 112 -0.58 19.82 -17.02
CA SER A 112 0.20 19.65 -15.80
C SER A 112 0.15 20.92 -14.96
N ALA A 113 0.67 20.87 -13.73
CA ALA A 113 0.75 22.02 -12.84
C ALA A 113 1.42 23.25 -13.50
N TRP A 114 2.39 23.02 -14.39
CA TRP A 114 3.03 24.09 -15.17
C TRP A 114 2.10 24.74 -16.17
N THR A 115 1.24 23.97 -16.83
CA THR A 115 0.22 24.49 -17.74
C THR A 115 -0.81 25.31 -16.98
N GLN A 116 -1.25 24.83 -15.82
CA GLN A 116 -2.13 25.58 -14.93
C GLN A 116 -1.51 26.94 -14.55
N LEU A 117 -0.28 26.94 -14.02
CA LEU A 117 0.42 28.17 -13.64
C LEU A 117 0.56 29.16 -14.81
N ARG A 118 0.95 28.67 -16.00
CA ARG A 118 1.09 29.51 -17.19
C ARG A 118 -0.25 30.12 -17.61
N SER A 119 -1.33 29.36 -17.53
CA SER A 119 -2.68 29.85 -17.87
C SER A 119 -3.11 30.99 -16.93
N GLU A 120 -2.89 30.83 -15.62
CA GLU A 120 -3.21 31.86 -14.64
C GLU A 120 -2.36 33.13 -14.83
N LEU A 121 -1.06 32.94 -15.10
CA LEU A 121 -0.15 34.04 -15.36
C LEU A 121 -0.55 34.81 -16.63
N ALA A 122 -0.89 34.10 -17.71
CA ALA A 122 -1.33 34.71 -18.96
C ALA A 122 -2.59 35.57 -18.79
N VAL A 123 -3.57 35.10 -18.00
CA VAL A 123 -4.78 35.87 -17.68
C VAL A 123 -4.45 37.13 -16.89
N LYS A 124 -3.59 37.04 -15.87
CA LYS A 124 -3.16 38.20 -15.07
C LYS A 124 -2.43 39.22 -15.94
N LEU A 125 -1.47 38.78 -16.76
CA LEU A 125 -0.72 39.65 -17.66
C LEU A 125 -1.64 40.33 -18.68
N LYS A 126 -2.57 39.59 -19.30
CA LYS A 126 -3.54 40.15 -20.25
C LYS A 126 -4.43 41.20 -19.59
N ARG A 127 -4.92 40.93 -18.37
CA ARG A 127 -5.73 41.89 -17.60
C ARG A 127 -4.95 43.17 -17.31
N THR A 128 -3.72 43.05 -16.81
CA THR A 128 -2.86 44.20 -16.51
C THR A 128 -2.57 44.99 -17.79
N TYR A 129 -2.22 44.32 -18.89
CA TYR A 129 -1.95 44.96 -20.17
C TYR A 129 -3.16 45.77 -20.67
N ILE A 130 -4.35 45.17 -20.70
CA ILE A 130 -5.58 45.85 -21.13
C ILE A 130 -5.86 47.06 -20.23
N TYR A 131 -5.71 46.92 -18.92
CA TYR A 131 -5.91 48.02 -17.97
C TYR A 131 -4.92 49.17 -18.21
N THR A 132 -3.64 48.87 -18.46
CA THR A 132 -2.61 49.89 -18.73
C THR A 132 -2.71 50.55 -20.10
N VAL A 133 -3.38 49.93 -21.08
CA VAL A 133 -3.53 50.45 -22.45
C VAL A 133 -4.86 51.21 -22.63
N HIS A 134 -5.83 50.97 -21.75
CA HIS A 134 -7.13 51.66 -21.75
C HIS A 134 -7.27 52.75 -20.67
N VAL A 135 -6.18 53.05 -19.96
CA VAL A 135 -5.99 54.28 -19.16
C VAL A 135 -4.98 55.15 -19.89
#